data_AF-A0A1U7GDE8-F1
#
_entry.id   AF-A0A1U7GDE8-F1
#
_cell.length_a   1.000
_cell.length_b   1.000
_cell.length_c   1.000
_cell.angle_alpha   90.00
_cell.angle_beta   90.00
_cell.angle_gamma   90.00
#
_symmetry.space_group_name_H-M   'P 1'
#
loop_
_entity.id
_entity.type
_entity.pdbx_description
1 polymer ?
#
loop_
_entity_poly.entity_id
_entity_poly.type
_entity_poly.pdbx_seq_one_letter_code
_entity_poly.pdbx_strand_id
1 'polypeptide(L)'
;MTQLSAPPAASGGSTLAGLSVSIRGKLQFLDYLVRAAVADVERFQDETDPGTRIFIKQLVEMHTANLRQESRHMDSIADLCDMLDAMVQSPEAPATFAAGDLS
;
A
#
# COMPACT_ATOMS: atom_id res chain seq x y z
N MET A 1 -34.13 27.87 -10.92
CA MET A 1 -33.20 27.21 -9.98
C MET A 1 -31.99 26.77 -10.78
N THR A 2 -30.90 27.53 -10.70
CA THR A 2 -29.66 27.23 -11.42
C THR A 2 -28.92 26.16 -10.62
N GLN A 3 -28.78 24.97 -11.21
CA GLN A 3 -28.10 23.84 -10.58
C GLN A 3 -26.60 24.14 -10.56
N LEU A 4 -26.06 24.42 -9.37
CA LEU A 4 -24.62 24.49 -9.11
C LEU A 4 -24.06 23.07 -9.20
N SER A 5 -23.61 22.69 -10.39
CA SER A 5 -22.80 21.48 -10.53
C SER A 5 -21.42 21.76 -9.93
N ALA A 6 -21.07 21.03 -8.86
CA ALA A 6 -19.74 21.09 -8.27
C ALA A 6 -18.69 20.63 -9.30
N PRO A 7 -17.50 21.25 -9.36
CA PRO A 7 -16.43 20.79 -10.24
C PRO A 7 -16.08 19.33 -9.91
N PRO A 8 -15.74 18.48 -10.89
CA PRO A 8 -15.21 17.17 -10.59
C PRO A 8 -13.94 17.36 -9.77
N ALA A 9 -13.93 16.83 -8.54
CA ALA A 9 -12.74 16.83 -7.70
C ALA A 9 -11.59 16.25 -8.52
N ALA A 10 -10.48 16.97 -8.58
CA ALA A 10 -9.27 16.56 -9.29
C ALA A 10 -8.93 15.10 -8.92
N SER A 11 -9.15 14.18 -9.85
CA SER A 11 -9.16 12.73 -9.64
C SER A 11 -7.81 12.15 -9.19
N GLY A 12 -6.75 12.94 -9.18
CA GLY A 12 -5.41 12.52 -8.76
C GLY A 12 -5.22 12.47 -7.24
N GLY A 13 -5.86 13.37 -6.48
CA GLY A 13 -5.66 13.47 -5.02
C GLY A 13 -6.24 12.29 -4.23
N SER A 14 -7.39 11.76 -4.67
CA SER A 14 -8.02 10.57 -4.07
C SER A 14 -7.25 9.29 -4.38
N THR A 15 -6.63 9.22 -5.56
CA THR A 15 -5.86 8.05 -6.02
C THR A 15 -4.54 7.92 -5.27
N LEU A 16 -3.79 9.02 -5.08
CA LEU A 16 -2.56 9.03 -4.27
C LEU A 16 -2.83 8.68 -2.80
N ALA A 17 -3.88 9.24 -2.21
CA ALA A 17 -4.25 8.93 -0.83
C ALA A 17 -4.59 7.44 -0.66
N GLY A 18 -5.33 6.85 -1.61
CA GLY A 18 -5.64 5.43 -1.64
C GLY A 18 -4.40 4.55 -1.75
N LEU A 19 -3.47 4.87 -2.66
CA LEU A 19 -2.20 4.15 -2.81
C LEU A 19 -1.35 4.24 -1.54
N SER A 20 -1.24 5.42 -0.94
CA SER A 20 -0.48 5.64 0.30
C SER A 20 -1.01 4.79 1.46
N VAL A 21 -2.34 4.74 1.64
CA VAL A 21 -2.99 3.89 2.65
C VAL A 21 -2.74 2.41 2.37
N SER A 22 -2.88 1.98 1.12
CA SER A 22 -2.66 0.58 0.71
C SER A 22 -1.22 0.13 0.96
N ILE A 23 -0.23 0.93 0.53
CA ILE A 23 1.20 0.65 0.74
C ILE A 23 1.51 0.57 2.23
N ARG A 24 1.00 1.52 3.04
CA ARG A 24 1.20 1.50 4.48
C ARG A 24 0.64 0.23 5.11
N GLY A 25 -0.59 -0.17 4.73
CA GLY A 25 -1.20 -1.41 5.21
C GLY A 25 -0.37 -2.64 4.86
N LYS A 26 0.14 -2.72 3.61
CA LYS A 26 1.00 -3.83 3.18
C LYS A 26 2.32 -3.88 3.95
N LEU A 27 2.98 -2.74 4.15
CA LEU A 27 4.22 -2.67 4.94
C LEU A 27 4.00 -3.04 6.40
N GLN A 28 2.90 -2.60 7.00
CA GLN A 28 2.51 -2.98 8.36
C GLN A 28 2.27 -4.48 8.49
N PHE A 29 1.62 -5.09 7.48
CA PHE A 29 1.39 -6.52 7.45
C PHE A 29 2.70 -7.32 7.30
N LEU A 30 3.62 -6.86 6.45
CA LEU A 30 4.95 -7.47 6.32
C LEU A 30 5.74 -7.40 7.63
N ASP A 31 5.75 -6.25 8.32
CA ASP A 31 6.38 -6.10 9.65
C ASP A 31 5.74 -7.06 10.67
N TYR A 32 4.41 -7.16 10.69
CA TYR A 32 3.71 -8.13 11.53
C TYR A 32 4.17 -9.57 11.27
N LEU A 33 4.20 -9.99 10.00
CA LEU A 33 4.59 -11.36 9.63
C LEU A 33 6.04 -11.67 10.05
N VAL A 34 6.95 -10.72 9.90
CA VAL A 34 8.34 -10.87 10.35
C VAL A 34 8.40 -11.06 11.86
N ARG A 35 7.71 -10.20 12.63
CA ARG A 35 7.71 -10.28 14.10
C ARG A 35 7.08 -11.57 14.60
N ALA A 36 5.96 -11.99 14.00
CA ALA A 36 5.29 -13.24 14.36
C ALA A 36 6.20 -14.45 14.07
N ALA A 37 6.80 -14.52 12.89
CA ALA A 37 7.69 -15.63 12.53
C ALA A 37 8.92 -15.73 13.45
N VAL A 38 9.52 -14.59 13.83
CA VAL A 38 10.66 -14.56 14.76
C VAL A 38 10.24 -15.04 16.16
N ALA A 39 9.13 -14.52 16.68
CA ALA A 39 8.62 -14.91 17.99
C ALA A 39 8.24 -16.41 18.06
N ASP A 40 7.67 -16.95 16.98
CA ASP A 40 7.34 -18.38 16.91
C ASP A 40 8.60 -19.26 16.86
N VAL A 41 9.68 -18.82 16.20
CA VAL A 41 10.96 -19.54 16.23
C VAL A 41 11.58 -19.55 17.62
N GLU A 42 11.58 -18.41 18.32
CA GLU A 42 12.04 -18.32 19.71
C GLU A 42 11.23 -19.27 20.60
N ARG A 43 9.89 -19.22 20.50
CA ARG A 43 9.00 -20.11 21.23
C ARG A 43 9.23 -21.59 20.91
N PHE A 44 9.51 -21.93 19.65
CA PHE A 44 9.81 -23.31 19.24
C PHE A 44 11.11 -23.84 19.84
N GLN A 45 12.11 -22.98 20.04
CA GLN A 45 13.38 -23.36 20.65
C GLN A 45 13.21 -23.71 22.13
N ASP A 46 12.38 -22.95 22.85
CA ASP A 46 12.11 -23.15 24.27
C ASP A 46 11.08 -24.25 24.56
N GLU A 47 10.26 -24.63 23.57
CA GLU A 47 9.20 -25.63 23.76
C GLU A 47 9.74 -27.06 23.85
N THR A 48 9.25 -27.82 24.84
CA THR A 48 9.67 -29.20 25.09
C THR A 48 8.58 -30.22 24.78
N ASP A 49 7.31 -29.80 24.78
CA ASP A 49 6.20 -30.68 24.43
C ASP A 49 6.17 -30.96 22.91
N PRO A 50 6.26 -32.23 22.47
CA PRO A 50 6.30 -32.57 21.05
C PRO A 50 5.08 -32.09 20.26
N GLY A 51 3.87 -32.13 20.85
CA GLY A 51 2.64 -31.70 20.17
C GLY A 51 2.65 -30.20 19.90
N THR A 52 3.01 -29.42 20.91
CA THR A 52 3.12 -27.97 20.82
C THR A 52 4.24 -27.54 19.86
N ARG A 53 5.37 -28.26 19.84
CA ARG A 53 6.43 -28.03 18.84
C ARG A 53 5.93 -28.21 17.41
N ILE A 54 5.14 -29.25 17.14
CA ILE A 54 4.56 -29.48 15.80
C ILE A 54 3.66 -28.30 15.41
N PHE A 55 2.80 -27.87 16.33
CA PHE A 55 1.91 -26.73 16.09
C PHE A 55 2.68 -25.44 15.81
N ILE A 56 3.68 -25.09 16.63
CA ILE A 56 4.49 -23.88 16.43
C ILE A 56 5.24 -23.95 15.10
N LYS A 57 5.78 -25.12 14.72
CA LYS A 57 6.43 -25.31 13.43
C LYS A 57 5.49 -24.97 12.26
N GLN A 58 4.22 -25.38 12.34
CA GLN A 58 3.22 -25.04 11.32
C GLN A 58 2.92 -23.53 11.26
N LEU A 59 2.93 -22.83 12.40
CA LEU A 59 2.79 -21.37 12.44
C LEU A 59 3.97 -20.68 11.73
N VAL A 60 5.21 -21.11 12.01
CA VAL A 60 6.40 -20.60 11.32
C VAL A 60 6.30 -20.84 9.80
N GLU A 61 5.91 -22.05 9.39
CA GLU A 61 5.73 -22.38 7.97
C GLU A 61 4.67 -21.49 7.30
N MET A 62 3.54 -21.26 7.98
CA MET A 62 2.48 -20.38 7.49
C MET A 62 2.95 -18.93 7.36
N HIS A 63 3.56 -18.35 8.40
CA HIS A 63 4.02 -16.96 8.39
C HIS A 63 5.11 -16.74 7.34
N THR A 64 6.05 -17.67 7.20
CA THR A 64 7.10 -17.58 6.18
C THR A 64 6.57 -17.75 4.76
N ALA A 65 5.56 -18.61 4.53
CA ALA A 65 4.88 -18.72 3.25
C ALA A 65 4.17 -17.42 2.87
N ASN A 66 3.41 -16.83 3.79
CA ASN A 66 2.73 -15.55 3.59
C ASN A 66 3.74 -14.42 3.33
N LEU A 67 4.82 -14.36 4.10
CA LEU A 67 5.85 -13.34 3.93
C LEU A 67 6.50 -13.40 2.54
N ARG A 68 6.81 -14.62 2.06
CA ARG A 68 7.38 -14.84 0.74
C ARG A 68 6.43 -14.45 -0.40
N GLN A 69 5.13 -14.69 -0.21
CA GLN A 69 4.12 -14.30 -1.18
C GLN A 69 3.99 -12.78 -1.24
N GLU A 70 3.82 -12.13 -0.08
CA GLU A 70 3.62 -10.68 -0.01
C GLU A 70 4.86 -9.88 -0.43
N SER A 71 6.06 -10.38 -0.14
CA SER A 71 7.31 -9.72 -0.55
C SER A 71 7.51 -9.66 -2.06
N ARG A 72 6.84 -10.53 -2.83
CA ARG A 72 6.89 -10.52 -4.30
C ARG A 72 5.94 -9.51 -4.93
N HIS A 73 4.94 -9.04 -4.18
CA HIS A 73 3.85 -8.20 -4.69
C HIS A 73 3.99 -6.78 -4.10
N MET A 74 5.12 -6.13 -4.39
CA MET A 74 5.49 -4.79 -3.86
C MET A 74 5.50 -3.68 -4.92
N ASP A 75 4.99 -3.95 -6.13
CA ASP A 75 5.02 -3.03 -7.28
C ASP A 75 4.32 -1.68 -7.01
N SER A 76 3.35 -1.66 -6.09
CA SER A 76 2.62 -0.45 -5.70
C SER A 76 3.51 0.72 -5.24
N ILE A 77 4.71 0.44 -4.72
CA ILE A 77 5.66 1.51 -4.34
C ILE A 77 6.25 2.16 -5.59
N ALA A 78 6.57 1.38 -6.63
CA ALA A 78 7.04 1.91 -7.90
C ALA A 78 5.93 2.76 -8.56
N ASP A 79 4.69 2.27 -8.57
CA ASP A 79 3.54 3.02 -9.09
C ASP A 79 3.35 4.37 -8.37
N LEU A 80 3.56 4.40 -7.04
CA LEU A 80 3.52 5.64 -6.27
C LEU A 80 4.64 6.60 -6.68
N CYS A 81 5.88 6.11 -6.84
CA CYS A 81 7.00 6.92 -7.30
C CYS A 81 6.75 7.55 -8.67
N ASP A 82 6.30 6.74 -9.64
CA ASP A 82 6.01 7.20 -10.99
C ASP A 82 4.91 8.27 -10.99
N MET A 83 3.86 8.09 -10.17
CA MET A 83 2.78 9.05 -10.04
C MET A 83 3.24 10.37 -9.39
N LEU A 84 4.08 10.30 -8.35
CA LEU A 84 4.66 11.48 -7.71
C LEU A 84 5.56 12.25 -8.68
N ASP A 85 6.41 11.56 -9.43
CA ASP A 85 7.29 12.17 -10.44
C ASP A 85 6.48 12.85 -11.54
N ALA A 86 5.44 12.20 -12.06
CA ALA A 86 4.57 12.77 -13.09
C ALA A 86 3.87 14.07 -12.62
N MET A 87 3.41 14.10 -11.36
CA MET A 87 2.76 15.29 -10.78
C MET A 87 3.72 16.46 -10.58
N VAL A 88 4.99 16.20 -10.29
CA VAL A 88 6.01 17.25 -10.17
C VAL A 88 6.48 17.74 -11.55
N GLN A 89 6.55 16.85 -12.55
CA GLN A 89 7.02 17.21 -13.90
C GLN A 89 5.98 17.97 -14.73
N SER A 90 4.69 17.83 -14.44
CA SER A 90 3.62 18.60 -15.08
C SER A 90 2.75 19.30 -14.04
N PRO A 91 3.25 20.40 -13.43
CA PRO A 91 2.54 21.05 -12.33
C PRO A 91 1.18 21.62 -12.72
N GLU A 92 0.98 22.06 -13.98
CA GLU A 92 -0.32 22.52 -14.47
C GLU A 92 -0.29 22.95 -15.95
N ALA A 93 -1.38 22.71 -16.67
CA ALA A 93 -1.92 23.72 -17.58
C ALA A 93 -3.45 23.70 -17.41
N PRO A 94 -4.03 24.52 -16.51
CA PRO A 94 -5.42 24.88 -16.66
C PRO A 94 -5.43 25.72 -17.93
N ALA A 95 -6.05 25.21 -18.99
CA ALA A 95 -6.35 26.01 -20.15
C ALA A 95 -7.15 27.23 -19.67
N THR A 96 -6.50 28.38 -19.60
CA THR A 96 -7.16 29.68 -19.60
C THR A 96 -8.05 29.66 -20.82
N PHE A 97 -9.35 29.46 -20.59
CA PHE A 97 -10.37 29.64 -21.61
C PHE A 97 -10.11 30.98 -22.27
N ALA A 98 -9.75 30.94 -23.55
CA ALA A 98 -9.87 32.09 -24.44
C ALA A 98 -11.35 32.42 -24.53
N ALA A 99 -11.86 33.15 -23.53
CA ALA A 99 -13.12 33.84 -23.63
C ALA A 99 -12.93 34.86 -24.75
N GLY A 100 -13.59 34.59 -25.87
CA GLY A 100 -13.65 35.50 -26.99
C GLY A 100 -14.12 36.86 -26.50
N ASP A 101 -13.30 37.86 -26.77
CA ASP A 101 -13.76 39.24 -26.82
C ASP A 101 -13.41 39.76 -28.21
N LEU A 102 -14.35 39.53 -29.13
CA LEU A 102 -14.47 40.26 -30.38
C LEU A 102 -15.70 41.16 -30.20
N SER A 103 -15.44 42.39 -29.78
CA SER A 103 -16.36 43.53 -29.93
C SER A 103 -15.81 44.47 -31.00
#